data_AF-A0A2R6RW79-F1
#
_entry.id   AF-A0A2R6RW79-F1
#
_cell.length_a   1.000
_cell.length_b   1.000
_cell.length_c   1.000
_cell.angle_alpha   90.00
_cell.angle_beta   90.00
_cell.angle_gamma   90.00
#
_symmetry.space_group_name_H-M   'P 1'
#
loop_
_entity.id
_entity.type
_entity.pdbx_description
1 polymer ?
#
loop_
_entity_poly.entity_id
_entity_poly.type
_entity_poly.pdbx_seq_one_letter_code
_entity_poly.pdbx_strand_id
1 'polypeptide(L)'
;MASDLETRAKEAFIDDHFELAVDLYSQAIDMDPNNAELFNDRAQANIKLNNLTEAVADANRAIELDPSMAKAYLRKGTACIKLEEYQTAKAALETGASLAPGNTRFANLIKECDKRIAEENAELPQQSLDTSANVAIPPASESTDENVETIKDAQPVVSSSNKPKYRHEFYQKPEEVVVTIFAKGVPATSVSVDFGEQILSVTINVPGEDAYTFQPRLFGKIIPTKCKYEVLSTKIEIRLPKAEIIHWRALEFSNENNVPLRTNVSSVTQRPTYPSSKPTSIDWDKLEAQVKKEEKEEKLDGDAALNKFFQGIYQDADEDTRRAMRKSFVESNGTVLSTNWKEVGSKKVEGSPPDGMEMKKWEY
;
A
#
# COMPACT_ATOMS: atom_id res chain seq x y z
N MET A 1 38.29 7.20 -1.48
CA MET A 1 38.33 8.23 -0.42
C MET A 1 36.90 8.70 -0.18
N ALA A 2 36.54 9.19 1.01
CA ALA A 2 35.16 9.64 1.29
C ALA A 2 34.65 10.67 0.26
N SER A 3 35.51 11.60 -0.15
CA SER A 3 35.22 12.62 -1.18
C SER A 3 34.94 12.07 -2.58
N ASP A 4 35.53 10.93 -2.94
CA ASP A 4 35.27 10.25 -4.22
C ASP A 4 33.88 9.59 -4.22
N LEU A 5 33.52 8.95 -3.10
CA LEU A 5 32.19 8.37 -2.91
C LEU A 5 31.10 9.45 -2.92
N GLU A 6 31.35 10.58 -2.25
CA GLU A 6 30.46 11.73 -2.26
C GLU A 6 30.23 12.27 -3.68
N THR A 7 31.30 12.41 -4.48
CA THR A 7 31.20 12.90 -5.86
C THR A 7 30.36 11.95 -6.72
N ARG A 8 30.63 10.64 -6.64
CA ARG A 8 29.85 9.61 -7.32
C ARG A 8 28.39 9.56 -6.84
N ALA A 9 28.14 9.80 -5.55
CA ALA A 9 26.79 9.88 -5.01
C ALA A 9 26.02 11.09 -5.58
N LYS A 10 26.69 12.25 -5.70
CA LYS A 10 26.14 13.46 -6.33
C LYS A 10 25.83 13.23 -7.81
N GLU A 11 26.71 12.55 -8.54
CA GLU A 11 26.47 12.14 -9.94
C GLU A 11 25.27 11.20 -10.04
N ALA A 12 25.21 10.14 -9.23
CA ALA A 12 24.07 9.22 -9.20
C ALA A 12 22.76 9.94 -8.86
N PHE A 13 22.80 10.94 -7.97
CA PHE A 13 21.64 11.77 -7.65
C PHE A 13 21.19 12.64 -8.83
N ILE A 14 22.13 13.21 -9.61
CA ILE A 14 21.83 14.00 -10.81
C ILE A 14 21.22 13.12 -11.90
N ASP A 15 21.65 11.87 -12.00
CA ASP A 15 21.14 10.87 -12.94
C ASP A 15 19.83 10.19 -12.47
N ASP A 16 19.19 10.72 -11.42
CA ASP A 16 17.97 10.17 -10.79
C ASP A 16 18.08 8.73 -10.23
N HIS A 17 19.31 8.20 -10.09
CA HIS A 17 19.58 6.91 -9.45
C HIS A 17 19.63 7.06 -7.92
N PHE A 18 18.49 7.38 -7.31
CA PHE A 18 18.43 7.76 -5.90
C PHE A 18 18.81 6.63 -4.93
N GLU A 19 18.48 5.37 -5.23
CA GLU A 19 18.88 4.21 -4.40
C GLU A 19 20.41 4.08 -4.33
N LEU A 20 21.06 4.13 -5.51
CA LEU A 20 22.52 4.11 -5.60
C LEU A 20 23.14 5.31 -4.90
N ALA A 21 22.54 6.50 -5.01
CA ALA A 21 23.01 7.69 -4.29
C ALA A 21 22.97 7.47 -2.77
N VAL A 22 21.89 6.90 -2.22
CA VAL A 22 21.79 6.58 -0.78
C VAL A 22 22.86 5.58 -0.35
N ASP A 23 23.11 4.53 -1.14
CA ASP A 23 24.14 3.53 -0.84
C ASP A 23 25.55 4.14 -0.85
N LEU A 24 25.85 4.99 -1.83
CA LEU A 24 27.14 5.67 -1.93
C LEU A 24 27.32 6.70 -0.80
N TYR A 25 26.28 7.46 -0.46
CA TYR A 25 26.34 8.36 0.70
C TYR A 25 26.52 7.60 2.01
N SER A 26 25.89 6.43 2.17
CA SER A 26 26.06 5.60 3.36
C SER A 26 27.50 5.11 3.50
N GLN A 27 28.12 4.65 2.40
CA GLN A 27 29.54 4.29 2.39
C GLN A 27 30.45 5.50 2.66
N ALA A 28 30.10 6.69 2.16
CA ALA A 28 30.84 7.91 2.44
C ALA A 28 30.75 8.30 3.94
N ILE A 29 29.57 8.15 4.55
CA ILE A 29 29.34 8.39 5.99
C ILE A 29 30.13 7.41 6.85
N ASP A 30 30.22 6.14 6.45
CA ASP A 30 31.03 5.14 7.17
C ASP A 30 32.52 5.54 7.19
N MET A 31 33.00 6.26 6.17
CA MET A 31 34.36 6.78 6.11
C MET A 31 34.54 8.12 6.84
N ASP A 32 33.53 8.99 6.83
CA ASP A 32 33.55 10.30 7.48
C ASP A 32 32.21 10.59 8.20
N PRO A 33 32.03 10.07 9.43
CA PRO A 33 30.75 10.14 10.14
C PRO A 33 30.44 11.52 10.75
N ASN A 34 31.36 12.48 10.64
CA ASN A 34 31.20 13.83 11.19
C ASN A 34 30.91 14.87 10.11
N ASN A 35 30.75 14.47 8.85
CA ASN A 35 30.43 15.38 7.76
C ASN A 35 28.92 15.59 7.63
N ALA A 36 28.46 16.78 8.05
CA ALA A 36 27.05 17.16 8.00
C ALA A 36 26.46 17.19 6.57
N GLU A 37 27.27 17.51 5.55
CA GLU A 37 26.80 17.57 4.16
C GLU A 37 26.36 16.20 3.65
N LEU A 38 27.07 15.13 4.02
CA LEU A 38 26.73 13.77 3.61
C LEU A 38 25.35 13.35 4.13
N PHE A 39 25.04 13.65 5.39
CA PHE A 39 23.71 13.40 5.96
C PHE A 39 22.64 14.27 5.29
N ASN A 40 22.90 15.56 5.04
CA ASN A 40 21.96 16.44 4.35
C ASN A 40 21.64 15.96 2.91
N ASP A 41 22.66 15.50 2.17
CA ASP A 41 22.50 15.04 0.81
C ASP A 41 21.85 13.64 0.75
N ARG A 42 22.17 12.75 1.70
CA ARG A 42 21.46 11.48 1.87
C ARG A 42 19.98 11.69 2.23
N ALA A 43 19.68 12.65 3.11
CA ALA A 43 18.30 13.04 3.41
C ALA A 43 17.54 13.49 2.16
N GLN A 44 18.21 14.23 1.25
CA GLN A 44 17.62 14.63 -0.02
C GLN A 44 17.27 13.43 -0.91
N ALA A 45 18.16 12.45 -1.02
CA ALA A 45 17.93 11.22 -1.78
C ALA A 45 16.79 10.40 -1.16
N ASN A 46 16.75 10.26 0.17
CA ASN A 46 15.67 9.59 0.89
C ASN A 46 14.30 10.28 0.69
N ILE A 47 14.25 11.62 0.63
CA ILE A 47 13.01 12.36 0.30
C ILE A 47 12.51 12.04 -1.12
N LYS A 48 13.42 11.79 -2.07
CA LYS A 48 13.09 11.41 -3.45
C LYS A 48 12.56 9.98 -3.53
N LEU A 49 13.10 9.08 -2.72
CA LEU A 49 12.64 7.69 -2.57
C LEU A 49 11.37 7.54 -1.71
N ASN A 50 10.91 8.61 -1.07
CA ASN A 50 9.81 8.59 -0.11
C ASN A 50 10.10 7.80 1.19
N ASN A 51 11.38 7.63 1.53
CA ASN A 51 11.87 7.11 2.82
C ASN A 51 11.93 8.28 3.82
N LEU A 52 10.76 8.73 4.28
CA LEU A 52 10.64 10.01 4.97
C LEU A 52 11.19 9.99 6.40
N THR A 53 11.03 8.87 7.11
CA THR A 53 11.54 8.67 8.47
C THR A 53 13.07 8.75 8.51
N GLU A 54 13.73 8.09 7.56
CA GLU A 54 15.17 8.09 7.38
C GLU A 54 15.66 9.48 6.96
N ALA A 55 14.92 10.17 6.09
CA ALA A 55 15.24 11.55 5.73
C ALA A 55 15.17 12.51 6.92
N VAL A 56 14.19 12.35 7.83
CA VAL A 56 14.11 13.14 9.07
C VAL A 56 15.28 12.82 9.99
N ALA A 57 15.64 11.54 10.15
CA ALA A 57 16.78 11.12 10.96
C ALA A 57 18.10 11.70 10.42
N ASP A 58 18.34 11.61 9.12
CA ASP A 58 19.52 12.18 8.45
C ASP A 58 19.54 13.71 8.56
N ALA A 59 18.41 14.38 8.36
CA ALA A 59 18.33 15.82 8.52
C ALA A 59 18.59 16.28 9.97
N ASN A 60 18.09 15.54 10.97
CA ASN A 60 18.41 15.80 12.38
C ASN A 60 19.90 15.60 12.64
N ARG A 61 20.51 14.53 12.11
CA ARG A 61 21.93 14.28 12.28
C ARG A 61 22.79 15.37 11.64
N ALA A 62 22.41 15.86 10.47
CA ALA A 62 23.05 17.00 9.83
C ALA A 62 22.94 18.29 10.69
N ILE A 63 21.78 18.54 11.31
CA ILE A 63 21.57 19.68 12.22
C ILE A 63 22.40 19.55 13.51
N GLU A 64 22.53 18.34 14.06
CA GLU A 64 23.38 18.09 15.23
C GLU A 64 24.86 18.37 14.95
N LEU A 65 25.32 18.03 13.74
CA LEU A 65 26.71 18.24 13.31
C LEU A 65 26.97 19.70 12.91
N ASP A 66 26.03 20.34 12.20
CA ASP A 66 26.07 21.75 11.84
C ASP A 66 24.70 22.43 12.05
N PRO A 67 24.50 23.06 13.23
CA PRO A 67 23.26 23.77 13.54
C PRO A 67 22.99 25.00 12.66
N SER A 68 23.99 25.49 11.91
CA SER A 68 23.86 26.64 11.02
C SER A 68 23.43 26.26 9.59
N MET A 69 23.33 24.96 9.30
CA MET A 69 23.01 24.44 7.98
C MET A 69 21.52 24.59 7.62
N ALA A 70 21.14 25.74 7.06
CA ALA A 70 19.76 26.01 6.63
C ALA A 70 19.18 24.92 5.71
N LYS A 71 19.99 24.29 4.84
CA LYS A 71 19.54 23.20 3.97
C LYS A 71 19.01 22.00 4.75
N ALA A 72 19.62 21.63 5.88
CA ALA A 72 19.20 20.50 6.69
C ALA A 72 17.81 20.73 7.32
N TYR A 73 17.55 21.94 7.80
CA TYR A 73 16.21 22.36 8.25
C TYR A 73 15.17 22.30 7.12
N LEU A 74 15.56 22.67 5.90
CA LEU A 74 14.69 22.54 4.73
C LEU A 74 14.38 21.08 4.41
N ARG A 75 15.35 20.16 4.52
CA ARG A 75 15.14 18.72 4.35
C ARG A 75 14.19 18.17 5.41
N LYS A 76 14.44 18.48 6.69
CA LYS A 76 13.58 18.10 7.81
C LYS A 76 12.14 18.58 7.60
N GLY A 77 11.95 19.87 7.33
CA GLY A 77 10.62 20.45 7.09
C GLY A 77 9.90 19.82 5.90
N THR A 78 10.61 19.56 4.79
CA THR A 78 10.02 18.91 3.62
C THR A 78 9.61 17.46 3.91
N ALA A 79 10.43 16.71 4.65
CA ALA A 79 10.12 15.33 5.03
C ALA A 79 8.93 15.28 6.01
N CYS A 80 8.90 16.15 7.02
CA CYS A 80 7.78 16.26 7.97
C CYS A 80 6.47 16.67 7.29
N ILE A 81 6.48 17.58 6.30
CA ILE A 81 5.27 17.92 5.50
C ILE A 81 4.72 16.67 4.80
N LYS A 82 5.59 15.86 4.21
CA LYS A 82 5.17 14.61 3.54
C LYS A 82 4.69 13.54 4.53
N LEU A 83 5.11 13.60 5.80
CA LEU A 83 4.61 12.79 6.91
C LEU A 83 3.35 13.38 7.57
N GLU A 84 2.84 14.51 7.07
CA GLU A 84 1.71 15.25 7.63
C GLU A 84 1.94 15.79 9.05
N GLU A 85 3.21 15.86 9.48
CA GLU A 85 3.62 16.48 10.74
C GLU A 85 3.83 18.00 10.57
N TYR A 86 2.75 18.72 10.27
CA TYR A 86 2.83 20.13 9.85
C TYR A 86 3.36 21.07 10.94
N GLN A 87 3.09 20.80 12.21
CA GLN A 87 3.58 21.61 13.34
C GLN A 87 5.11 21.50 13.48
N THR A 88 5.63 20.27 13.48
CA THR A 88 7.08 19.99 13.51
C THR A 88 7.78 20.56 12.28
N ALA A 89 7.15 20.43 11.10
CA ALA A 89 7.68 20.99 9.87
C ALA A 89 7.80 22.52 9.95
N LYS A 90 6.76 23.20 10.41
CA LYS A 90 6.75 24.66 10.56
C LYS A 90 7.89 25.14 11.46
N ALA A 91 8.05 24.56 12.64
CA ALA A 91 9.12 24.92 13.58
C ALA A 91 10.52 24.74 12.98
N ALA A 92 10.75 23.63 12.26
CA ALA A 92 12.00 23.40 11.54
C ALA A 92 12.22 24.41 10.40
N LEU A 93 11.17 24.78 9.67
CA LEU A 93 11.29 25.75 8.57
C LEU A 93 11.50 27.18 9.08
N GLU A 94 10.90 27.57 10.20
CA GLU A 94 11.10 28.88 10.83
C GLU A 94 12.54 29.07 11.29
N THR A 95 13.10 28.06 11.98
CA THR A 95 14.51 28.04 12.36
C THR A 95 15.44 28.11 11.15
N GLY A 96 15.16 27.33 10.11
CA GLY A 96 15.89 27.41 8.83
C GLY A 96 15.77 28.77 8.13
N ALA A 97 14.60 29.42 8.19
CA ALA A 97 14.37 30.75 7.62
C ALA A 97 15.16 31.84 8.34
N SER A 98 15.30 31.75 9.66
CA SER A 98 16.14 32.67 10.44
C SER A 98 17.62 32.57 10.06
N LEU A 99 18.10 31.38 9.68
CA LEU A 99 19.48 31.15 9.23
C LEU A 99 19.72 31.64 7.79
N ALA A 100 18.71 31.59 6.92
CA ALA A 100 18.81 31.98 5.52
C ALA A 100 17.66 32.91 5.07
N PRO A 101 17.62 34.18 5.51
CA PRO A 101 16.48 35.09 5.35
C PRO A 101 16.19 35.56 3.90
N GLY A 102 16.90 35.06 2.89
CA GLY A 102 16.62 35.33 1.46
C GLY A 102 15.95 34.20 0.70
N ASN A 103 15.78 33.03 1.31
CA ASN A 103 15.26 31.85 0.61
C ASN A 103 13.74 31.76 0.68
N THR A 104 13.09 32.07 -0.44
CA THR A 104 11.62 32.05 -0.59
C THR A 104 11.00 30.68 -0.37
N ARG A 105 11.77 29.58 -0.48
CA ARG A 105 11.25 28.22 -0.26
C ARG A 105 10.75 28.03 1.16
N PHE A 106 11.44 28.56 2.17
CA PHE A 106 10.98 28.45 3.56
C PHE A 106 9.63 29.15 3.74
N ALA A 107 9.51 30.39 3.29
CA ALA A 107 8.27 31.15 3.39
C ALA A 107 7.09 30.45 2.69
N ASN A 108 7.32 29.84 1.52
CA ASN A 108 6.28 29.09 0.82
C ASN A 108 5.86 27.82 1.56
N LEU A 109 6.81 27.06 2.10
CA LEU A 109 6.51 25.84 2.86
C LEU A 109 5.88 26.13 4.21
N ILE A 110 6.26 27.22 4.89
CA ILE A 110 5.62 27.66 6.14
C ILE A 110 4.15 28.02 5.87
N LYS A 111 3.86 28.78 4.80
CA LYS A 111 2.49 29.08 4.39
C LYS A 111 1.67 27.82 4.08
N GLU A 112 2.27 26.82 3.45
CA GLU A 112 1.61 25.54 3.21
C GLU A 112 1.32 24.81 4.53
N CYS A 113 2.28 24.79 5.47
CA CYS A 113 2.05 24.21 6.81
C CYS A 113 0.91 24.93 7.53
N ASP A 114 0.91 26.26 7.54
CA ASP A 114 -0.15 27.06 8.17
C ASP A 114 -1.53 26.76 7.59
N LYS A 115 -1.61 26.61 6.26
CA LYS A 115 -2.84 26.23 5.58
C LYS A 115 -3.33 24.85 6.02
N ARG A 116 -2.45 23.85 6.04
CA ARG A 116 -2.81 22.47 6.44
C ARG A 116 -3.20 22.38 7.90
N ILE A 117 -2.51 23.11 8.79
CA ILE A 117 -2.87 23.21 10.21
C ILE A 117 -4.24 23.88 10.37
N ALA A 118 -4.54 24.92 9.58
CA ALA A 118 -5.84 25.57 9.62
C ALA A 118 -6.96 24.65 9.09
N GLU A 119 -6.71 23.86 8.05
CA GLU A 119 -7.63 22.85 7.54
C GLU A 119 -7.91 21.76 8.58
N GLU A 120 -6.86 21.21 9.21
CA GLU A 120 -6.98 20.23 10.31
C GLU A 120 -7.79 20.79 11.50
N ASN A 121 -7.57 22.06 11.85
CA ASN A 121 -8.31 22.73 12.91
C ASN A 121 -9.75 23.10 12.52
N ALA A 122 -10.03 23.34 11.23
CA ALA A 122 -11.37 23.67 10.73
C ALA A 122 -12.25 22.43 10.55
N GLU A 123 -11.65 21.26 10.31
CA GLU A 123 -12.34 19.96 10.29
C GLU A 123 -12.76 19.47 11.69
N LEU A 124 -12.49 20.24 12.75
CA LEU A 124 -13.02 20.07 14.11
C LEU A 124 -14.24 21.01 14.35
N PRO A 125 -15.52 20.57 14.25
CA PRO A 125 -16.65 21.37 14.72
C PRO A 125 -16.87 21.16 16.23
N GLN A 126 -16.67 22.24 16.99
CA GLN A 126 -17.28 22.55 18.30
C GLN A 126 -17.42 21.43 19.35
N GLN A 127 -16.40 21.28 20.20
CA GLN A 127 -16.61 21.10 21.64
C GLN A 127 -15.63 22.00 22.40
N SER A 128 -16.05 23.22 22.72
CA SER A 128 -15.72 23.90 23.99
C SER A 128 -16.15 25.37 23.95
N LEU A 129 -17.42 25.64 24.19
CA LEU A 129 -17.86 26.86 24.88
C LEU A 129 -19.05 26.46 25.75
N ASP A 130 -18.73 25.99 26.97
CA ASP A 130 -19.45 26.27 28.22
C ASP A 130 -19.08 25.23 29.28
N THR A 131 -18.23 25.63 30.23
CA THR A 131 -18.58 25.72 31.67
C THR A 131 -17.40 26.36 32.40
N SER A 132 -17.54 27.64 32.73
CA SER A 132 -16.84 28.28 33.85
C SER A 132 -17.46 27.82 35.16
N ALA A 133 -16.66 27.35 36.12
CA ALA A 133 -16.52 27.97 37.45
C ALA A 133 -15.74 27.09 38.45
N ASN A 134 -14.69 27.69 39.01
CA ASN A 134 -14.05 27.46 40.32
C ASN A 134 -13.33 26.13 40.58
N VAL A 135 -11.99 26.18 40.67
CA VAL A 135 -11.25 26.28 41.95
C VAL A 135 -9.95 27.06 41.72
N ALA A 136 -9.68 28.01 42.61
CA ALA A 136 -8.51 28.88 42.65
C ALA A 136 -7.36 28.27 43.46
N ILE A 137 -6.10 28.40 43.00
CA ILE A 137 -4.88 28.49 43.82
C ILE A 137 -3.81 29.31 43.04
N PRO A 138 -3.17 30.35 43.61
CA PRO A 138 -2.05 31.09 43.01
C PRO A 138 -0.69 30.76 43.73
N PRO A 139 0.45 31.41 43.44
CA PRO A 139 1.59 30.79 42.74
C PRO A 139 2.90 30.75 43.59
N ALA A 140 3.92 30.01 43.16
CA ALA A 140 5.30 30.27 43.60
C ALA A 140 6.38 29.72 42.66
N SER A 141 7.40 30.56 42.51
CA SER A 141 8.56 30.66 41.63
C SER A 141 9.71 29.65 41.83
N GLU A 142 10.42 29.40 40.72
CA GLU A 142 11.89 29.39 40.49
C GLU A 142 12.92 28.81 41.49
N SER A 143 13.83 28.02 40.89
CA SER A 143 15.32 28.06 40.96
C SER A 143 16.11 26.97 41.72
N THR A 144 16.92 26.26 40.90
CA THR A 144 18.36 25.89 41.02
C THR A 144 18.91 24.90 42.06
N ASP A 145 19.57 23.88 41.48
CA ASP A 145 20.92 23.35 41.70
C ASP A 145 21.38 22.61 42.98
N GLU A 146 21.66 21.32 42.72
CA GLU A 146 22.93 20.57 42.91
C GLU A 146 23.38 19.91 44.23
N ASN A 147 23.84 18.66 43.99
CA ASN A 147 24.85 17.84 44.67
C ASN A 147 24.52 17.18 46.02
N VAL A 148 25.02 15.98 46.35
CA VAL A 148 25.54 14.76 45.68
C VAL A 148 25.77 13.82 46.86
N GLU A 149 25.43 12.53 46.76
CA GLU A 149 26.26 11.50 47.40
C GLU A 149 26.05 10.11 46.76
N THR A 150 27.17 9.44 46.59
CA THR A 150 27.46 8.35 45.68
C THR A 150 27.53 7.03 46.44
N ILE A 151 26.89 5.94 45.97
CA ILE A 151 27.41 4.57 46.14
C ILE A 151 27.20 3.78 44.84
N LYS A 152 28.28 3.05 44.49
CA LYS A 152 28.59 2.37 43.23
C LYS A 152 27.95 0.99 43.08
N ASP A 153 27.96 0.54 41.82
CA ASP A 153 28.04 -0.84 41.30
C ASP A 153 26.81 -1.76 41.41
N ALA A 154 26.09 -1.93 40.29
CA ALA A 154 25.82 -3.24 39.66
C ALA A 154 25.22 -3.09 38.25
N GLN A 155 25.68 -3.96 37.36
CA GLN A 155 25.43 -4.09 35.92
C GLN A 155 23.97 -4.37 35.50
N PRO A 156 23.65 -4.20 34.19
CA PRO A 156 22.29 -4.16 33.68
C PRO A 156 21.71 -5.56 33.52
N VAL A 157 20.58 -5.83 34.19
CA VAL A 157 19.78 -7.04 33.99
C VAL A 157 18.64 -6.72 33.04
N VAL A 158 18.88 -7.04 31.76
CA VAL A 158 17.96 -7.67 30.80
C VAL A 158 16.46 -7.50 31.05
N SER A 159 15.85 -6.76 30.13
CA SER A 159 14.47 -6.82 29.71
C SER A 159 13.90 -8.23 29.72
N SER A 160 12.94 -8.48 30.61
CA SER A 160 12.12 -9.68 30.59
C SER A 160 11.21 -9.66 29.37
N SER A 161 11.14 -10.80 28.69
CA SER A 161 10.33 -11.06 27.52
C SER A 161 8.83 -10.85 27.79
N ASN A 162 8.24 -9.78 27.26
CA ASN A 162 6.78 -9.60 27.20
C ASN A 162 6.17 -10.58 26.20
N LYS A 163 5.90 -11.81 26.63
CA LYS A 163 4.89 -12.65 25.96
C LYS A 163 3.54 -12.35 26.62
N PRO A 164 2.49 -11.97 25.86
CA PRO A 164 1.19 -11.69 26.44
C PRO A 164 0.63 -12.96 27.12
N LYS A 165 0.23 -12.82 28.39
CA LYS A 165 -0.31 -13.89 29.24
C LYS A 165 -1.56 -14.55 28.64
N TYR A 166 -2.37 -13.78 27.92
CA TYR A 166 -3.56 -14.25 27.20
C TYR A 166 -3.43 -13.96 25.70
N ARG A 167 -3.77 -14.95 24.86
CA ARG A 167 -3.88 -14.77 23.41
C ARG A 167 -5.14 -13.97 23.10
N HIS A 168 -5.06 -13.05 22.16
CA HIS A 168 -6.20 -12.32 21.63
C HIS A 168 -6.26 -12.47 20.11
N GLU A 169 -7.46 -12.46 19.58
CA GLU A 169 -7.77 -12.47 18.15
C GLU A 169 -8.87 -11.46 17.88
N PHE A 170 -8.94 -10.95 16.65
CA PHE A 170 -10.05 -10.10 16.24
C PHE A 170 -10.53 -10.49 14.85
N TYR A 171 -11.82 -10.31 14.63
CA TYR A 171 -12.43 -10.34 13.31
C TYR A 171 -13.36 -9.15 13.16
N GLN A 172 -13.76 -8.84 11.95
CA GLN A 172 -14.59 -7.67 11.69
C GLN A 172 -15.64 -7.93 10.64
N LYS A 173 -16.73 -7.19 10.78
CA LYS A 173 -17.76 -6.95 9.76
C LYS A 173 -17.63 -5.50 9.29
N PRO A 174 -18.35 -5.08 8.24
CA PRO A 174 -18.33 -3.69 7.79
C PRO A 174 -18.72 -2.70 8.89
N GLU A 175 -19.63 -3.10 9.79
CA GLU A 175 -20.23 -2.23 10.82
C GLU A 175 -19.72 -2.49 12.25
N GLU A 176 -19.09 -3.64 12.52
CA GLU A 176 -18.61 -4.00 13.86
C GLU A 176 -17.27 -4.73 13.82
N VAL A 177 -16.45 -4.53 14.84
CA VAL A 177 -15.23 -5.30 15.12
C VAL A 177 -15.49 -6.15 16.36
N VAL A 178 -15.08 -7.41 16.34
CA VAL A 178 -15.19 -8.30 17.49
C VAL A 178 -13.79 -8.73 17.92
N VAL A 179 -13.46 -8.43 19.17
CA VAL A 179 -12.20 -8.80 19.82
C VAL A 179 -12.46 -9.95 20.77
N THR A 180 -11.70 -11.03 20.65
CA THR A 180 -11.79 -12.21 21.49
C THR A 180 -10.50 -12.38 22.28
N ILE A 181 -10.60 -12.42 23.61
CA ILE A 181 -9.47 -12.69 24.51
C ILE A 181 -9.66 -14.10 25.09
N PHE A 182 -8.71 -14.99 24.85
CA PHE A 182 -8.77 -16.38 25.31
C PHE A 182 -8.24 -16.49 26.75
N ALA A 183 -9.16 -16.38 27.71
CA ALA A 183 -8.89 -16.59 29.13
C ALA A 183 -9.81 -17.69 29.68
N LYS A 184 -9.23 -18.78 30.18
CA LYS A 184 -9.98 -19.93 30.72
C LYS A 184 -10.23 -19.75 32.21
N GLY A 185 -11.46 -19.97 32.66
CA GLY A 185 -11.82 -20.01 34.08
C GLY A 185 -11.91 -18.65 34.77
N VAL A 186 -12.00 -17.56 34.02
CA VAL A 186 -12.12 -16.20 34.56
C VAL A 186 -13.60 -15.89 34.87
N PRO A 187 -13.96 -15.56 36.12
CA PRO A 187 -15.34 -15.20 36.47
C PRO A 187 -15.70 -13.79 35.97
N ALA A 188 -16.95 -13.57 35.57
CA ALA A 188 -17.43 -12.27 35.06
C ALA A 188 -17.21 -11.11 36.04
N THR A 189 -17.16 -11.39 37.35
CA THR A 189 -16.93 -10.38 38.40
C THR A 189 -15.49 -9.87 38.46
N SER A 190 -14.55 -10.56 37.82
CA SER A 190 -13.12 -10.22 37.82
C SER A 190 -12.65 -9.46 36.58
N VAL A 191 -13.57 -9.16 35.66
CA VAL A 191 -13.29 -8.50 34.39
C VAL A 191 -13.92 -7.12 34.40
N SER A 192 -13.13 -6.08 34.15
CA SER A 192 -13.62 -4.74 33.86
C SER A 192 -13.25 -4.36 32.44
N VAL A 193 -14.22 -3.82 31.70
CA VAL A 193 -14.05 -3.37 30.32
C VAL A 193 -14.51 -1.92 30.22
N ASP A 194 -13.59 -1.05 29.86
CA ASP A 194 -13.84 0.36 29.63
C ASP A 194 -13.70 0.68 28.13
N PHE A 195 -14.69 1.38 27.59
CA PHE A 195 -14.76 1.76 26.18
C PHE A 195 -14.48 3.25 26.02
N GLY A 196 -13.38 3.59 25.35
CA GLY A 196 -13.12 4.93 24.84
C GLY A 196 -13.55 5.07 23.38
N GLU A 197 -13.46 6.28 22.82
CA GLU A 197 -13.81 6.53 21.41
C GLU A 197 -12.85 5.83 20.43
N GLN A 198 -11.60 5.63 20.82
CA GLN A 198 -10.56 4.96 20.02
C GLN A 198 -9.65 4.06 20.88
N ILE A 199 -10.04 3.75 22.11
CA ILE A 199 -9.24 2.94 23.03
C ILE A 199 -10.17 1.89 23.64
N LEU A 200 -9.70 0.64 23.69
CA LEU A 200 -10.32 -0.42 24.45
C LEU A 200 -9.44 -0.71 25.66
N SER A 201 -9.99 -0.70 26.87
CA SER A 201 -9.25 -1.09 28.08
C SER A 201 -9.94 -2.29 28.73
N VAL A 202 -9.25 -3.42 28.77
CA VAL A 202 -9.72 -4.65 29.42
C VAL A 202 -8.77 -4.98 30.56
N THR A 203 -9.31 -5.07 31.78
CA THR A 203 -8.55 -5.49 32.95
C THR A 203 -9.12 -6.80 33.49
N ILE A 204 -8.27 -7.81 33.62
CA ILE A 204 -8.62 -9.12 34.19
C ILE A 204 -7.84 -9.26 35.51
N ASN A 205 -8.56 -9.28 36.63
CA ASN A 205 -7.98 -9.39 37.96
C ASN A 205 -8.39 -10.72 38.64
N VAL A 206 -7.60 -11.77 38.41
CA VAL A 206 -7.82 -13.08 39.05
C VAL A 206 -7.16 -13.07 40.44
N PRO A 207 -7.89 -13.40 41.52
CA PRO A 207 -7.31 -13.49 42.84
C PRO A 207 -6.16 -14.50 42.89
N GLY A 208 -4.93 -14.02 43.13
CA GLY A 208 -3.72 -14.84 43.23
C GLY A 208 -2.78 -14.78 42.02
N GLU A 209 -3.12 -14.03 40.97
CA GLU A 209 -2.26 -13.82 39.80
C GLU A 209 -2.08 -12.34 39.45
N ASP A 210 -1.02 -12.01 38.71
CA ASP A 210 -0.79 -10.65 38.21
C ASP A 210 -1.96 -10.18 37.34
N ALA A 211 -2.44 -8.96 37.63
CA ALA A 211 -3.50 -8.30 36.90
C ALA A 211 -3.10 -8.10 35.44
N TYR A 212 -3.91 -8.61 34.52
CA TYR A 212 -3.68 -8.47 33.09
C TYR A 212 -4.42 -7.25 32.57
N THR A 213 -3.69 -6.30 31.99
CA THR A 213 -4.22 -5.12 31.32
C THR A 213 -4.00 -5.24 29.81
N PHE A 214 -5.07 -5.07 29.04
CA PHE A 214 -5.04 -5.04 27.59
C PHE A 214 -5.64 -3.71 27.13
N GLN A 215 -4.77 -2.81 26.65
CA GLN A 215 -5.12 -1.44 26.29
C GLN A 215 -4.69 -1.09 24.87
N PRO A 216 -5.24 -1.75 23.82
CA PRO A 216 -4.94 -1.38 22.45
C PRO A 216 -5.55 -0.01 22.10
N ARG A 217 -4.77 0.79 21.35
CA ARG A 217 -5.30 1.93 20.61
C ARG A 217 -5.92 1.43 19.32
N LEU A 218 -7.24 1.52 19.18
CA LEU A 218 -7.98 0.95 18.07
C LEU A 218 -7.68 1.67 16.74
N PHE A 219 -7.70 0.94 15.63
CA PHE A 219 -7.44 1.48 14.29
C PHE A 219 -8.41 2.62 13.91
N GLY A 220 -9.69 2.48 14.25
CA GLY A 220 -10.72 3.47 13.94
C GLY A 220 -11.59 3.83 15.14
N LYS A 221 -12.36 4.90 15.01
CA LYS A 221 -13.33 5.34 16.03
C LYS A 221 -14.45 4.31 16.18
N ILE A 222 -14.84 4.05 17.42
CA ILE A 222 -15.94 3.15 17.79
C ILE A 222 -17.06 3.95 18.45
N ILE A 223 -18.27 3.38 18.51
CA ILE A 223 -19.42 3.98 19.20
C ILE A 223 -19.52 3.37 20.61
N PRO A 224 -19.07 4.06 21.68
CA PRO A 224 -18.99 3.47 23.03
C PRO A 224 -20.36 3.05 23.57
N THR A 225 -21.41 3.78 23.22
CA THR A 225 -22.79 3.52 23.67
C THR A 225 -23.41 2.22 23.17
N LYS A 226 -22.88 1.67 22.07
CA LYS A 226 -23.36 0.42 21.46
C LYS A 226 -22.40 -0.75 21.69
N CYS A 227 -21.27 -0.53 22.36
CA CYS A 227 -20.32 -1.58 22.69
C CYS A 227 -20.94 -2.59 23.66
N LYS A 228 -20.65 -3.88 23.45
CA LYS A 228 -21.14 -4.97 24.31
C LYS A 228 -20.01 -5.96 24.54
N TYR A 229 -19.91 -6.51 25.74
CA TYR A 229 -19.00 -7.61 26.02
C TYR A 229 -19.74 -8.78 26.66
N GLU A 230 -19.21 -9.98 26.45
CA GLU A 230 -19.72 -11.23 27.01
C GLU A 230 -18.54 -12.04 27.55
N VAL A 231 -18.60 -12.37 28.84
CA VAL A 231 -17.58 -13.17 29.51
C VAL A 231 -18.03 -14.62 29.54
N LEU A 232 -17.38 -15.46 28.75
CA LEU A 232 -17.59 -16.91 28.71
C LEU A 232 -16.51 -17.62 29.54
N SER A 233 -16.74 -18.90 29.85
CA SER A 233 -15.80 -19.71 30.65
C SER A 233 -14.44 -19.95 29.97
N THR A 234 -14.38 -19.83 28.63
CA THR A 234 -13.17 -20.08 27.84
C THR A 234 -12.59 -18.84 27.17
N LYS A 235 -13.37 -17.75 27.07
CA LYS A 235 -13.02 -16.54 26.32
C LYS A 235 -13.87 -15.34 26.74
N ILE A 236 -13.38 -14.15 26.47
CA ILE A 236 -14.11 -12.89 26.61
C ILE A 236 -14.33 -12.35 25.19
N GLU A 237 -15.57 -12.15 24.79
CA GLU A 237 -15.93 -11.58 23.49
C GLU A 237 -16.37 -10.13 23.66
N ILE A 238 -15.79 -9.23 22.87
CA ILE A 238 -16.04 -7.79 22.94
C ILE A 238 -16.44 -7.32 21.55
N ARG A 239 -17.66 -6.79 21.44
CA ARG A 239 -18.22 -6.25 20.20
C ARG A 239 -18.14 -4.73 20.21
N LEU A 240 -17.44 -4.21 19.22
CA LEU A 240 -17.10 -2.81 19.02
C LEU A 240 -17.72 -2.32 17.70
N PRO A 241 -18.91 -1.71 17.71
CA PRO A 241 -19.48 -1.09 16.51
C PRO A 241 -18.61 0.08 16.05
N LYS A 242 -18.27 0.07 14.76
CA LYS A 242 -17.44 1.10 14.13
C LYS A 242 -18.26 2.38 13.94
N ALA A 243 -17.62 3.53 14.12
CA ALA A 243 -18.24 4.82 13.79
C ALA A 243 -18.25 5.05 12.26
N GLU A 244 -17.24 4.53 11.55
CA GLU A 244 -17.08 4.66 10.12
C GLU A 244 -16.97 3.27 9.46
N ILE A 245 -17.59 3.12 8.28
CA ILE A 245 -17.61 1.84 7.52
C ILE A 245 -16.26 1.66 6.80
N ILE A 246 -15.21 1.48 7.59
CA ILE A 246 -13.82 1.31 7.15
C ILE A 246 -13.37 -0.12 7.45
N HIS A 247 -12.60 -0.70 6.55
CA HIS A 247 -11.95 -1.99 6.79
C HIS A 247 -10.66 -1.78 7.60
N TRP A 248 -10.59 -2.41 8.78
CA TRP A 248 -9.44 -2.28 9.67
C TRP A 248 -8.36 -3.30 9.28
N ARG A 249 -7.19 -2.86 8.81
CA ARG A 249 -6.10 -3.79 8.46
C ARG A 249 -5.46 -4.45 9.68
N ALA A 250 -5.48 -3.74 10.81
CA ALA A 250 -5.01 -4.20 12.10
C ALA A 250 -6.03 -3.80 13.18
N LEU A 251 -6.01 -4.47 14.33
CA LEU A 251 -6.79 -4.04 15.49
C LEU A 251 -6.23 -2.75 16.08
N GLU A 252 -4.90 -2.64 16.08
CA GLU A 252 -4.15 -1.54 16.65
C GLU A 252 -3.82 -0.48 15.60
N PHE A 253 -3.81 0.78 16.03
CA PHE A 253 -3.32 1.89 15.24
C PHE A 253 -1.78 1.86 15.22
N SER A 254 -1.21 1.34 14.14
CA SER A 254 0.23 1.43 13.83
C SER A 254 0.46 2.50 12.76
N ASN A 255 1.41 3.42 12.97
CA ASN A 255 1.74 4.50 12.03
C ASN A 255 2.11 4.01 10.61
N GLU A 256 2.46 2.72 10.45
CA GLU A 256 2.82 2.09 9.18
C GLU A 256 1.60 1.70 8.29
N ASN A 257 0.37 1.68 8.80
CA ASN A 257 -0.82 1.17 8.08
C ASN A 257 -1.88 2.24 7.78
N ASN A 258 -1.46 3.48 7.50
CA ASN A 258 -2.38 4.60 7.34
C ASN A 258 -2.84 4.80 5.88
N VAL A 259 -3.64 3.87 5.37
CA VAL A 259 -4.60 4.18 4.30
C VAL A 259 -5.92 3.50 4.64
N PRO A 260 -6.92 4.23 5.17
CA PRO A 260 -8.26 3.69 5.36
C PRO A 260 -8.89 3.37 4.00
N LEU A 261 -9.04 2.08 3.70
CA LEU A 261 -9.86 1.65 2.57
C LEU A 261 -11.33 1.74 3.00
N ARG A 262 -12.06 2.68 2.40
CA ARG A 262 -13.52 2.70 2.52
C ARG A 262 -14.07 1.44 1.89
N THR A 263 -14.84 0.69 2.67
CA THR A 263 -15.47 -0.53 2.16
C THR A 263 -16.66 -0.10 1.31
N ASN A 264 -16.52 -0.17 -0.01
CA ASN A 264 -17.60 0.19 -0.92
C ASN A 264 -18.65 -0.92 -0.92
N VAL A 265 -19.66 -0.80 -0.07
CA VAL A 265 -20.82 -1.70 -0.08
C VAL A 265 -21.68 -1.26 -1.27
N SER A 266 -21.91 -2.18 -2.21
CA SER A 266 -22.51 -1.88 -3.50
C SER A 266 -23.89 -1.23 -3.38
N SER A 267 -23.98 0.04 -3.75
CA SER A 267 -25.20 0.66 -4.24
C SER A 267 -24.92 1.32 -5.59
N VAL A 268 -25.27 0.57 -6.65
CA VAL A 268 -25.62 1.02 -8.02
C VAL A 268 -24.51 1.70 -8.87
N THR A 269 -23.96 0.91 -9.80
CA THR A 269 -23.35 1.24 -11.10
C THR A 269 -22.79 2.65 -11.34
N GLN A 270 -21.51 2.89 -11.01
CA GLN A 270 -20.64 3.78 -11.80
C GLN A 270 -19.19 3.26 -11.76
N ARG A 271 -18.56 3.08 -12.93
CA ARG A 271 -17.14 2.74 -13.06
C ARG A 271 -16.29 3.92 -12.56
N PRO A 272 -15.22 3.70 -11.77
CA PRO A 272 -14.32 4.79 -11.38
C PRO A 272 -13.45 5.21 -12.57
N THR A 273 -13.46 6.49 -12.90
CA THR A 273 -12.59 7.11 -13.91
C THR A 273 -11.30 7.61 -13.25
N TYR A 274 -10.15 7.22 -13.78
CA TYR A 274 -8.81 7.55 -13.29
C TYR A 274 -8.27 8.83 -13.97
N PRO A 275 -7.55 9.74 -13.28
CA PRO A 275 -7.11 10.99 -13.89
C PRO A 275 -5.84 10.75 -14.73
N SER A 276 -6.00 10.59 -16.04
CA SER A 276 -4.89 10.54 -16.99
C SER A 276 -4.59 11.94 -17.52
N SER A 277 -3.35 12.39 -17.33
CA SER A 277 -2.81 13.66 -17.82
C SER A 277 -2.48 13.58 -19.32
N LYS A 278 -3.49 13.71 -20.19
CA LYS A 278 -3.33 14.13 -21.60
C LYS A 278 -4.71 14.47 -22.22
N PRO A 279 -4.88 15.63 -22.90
CA PRO A 279 -6.17 16.05 -23.43
C PRO A 279 -6.37 15.49 -24.83
N THR A 280 -6.59 14.18 -24.95
CA THR A 280 -7.12 13.60 -26.18
C THR A 280 -8.06 12.47 -25.82
N SER A 281 -9.35 12.71 -25.99
CA SER A 281 -10.39 11.68 -25.92
C SER A 281 -10.20 10.74 -27.10
N ILE A 282 -9.59 9.59 -26.86
CA ILE A 282 -9.56 8.50 -27.85
C ILE A 282 -10.94 7.88 -27.83
N ASP A 283 -11.61 7.94 -28.98
CA ASP A 283 -12.94 7.42 -29.19
C ASP A 283 -12.87 5.88 -29.36
N TRP A 284 -13.06 5.17 -28.25
CA TRP A 284 -12.89 3.72 -28.17
C TRP A 284 -13.85 2.95 -29.07
N ASP A 285 -15.05 3.48 -29.33
CA ASP A 285 -16.02 2.87 -30.24
C ASP A 285 -15.50 2.85 -31.69
N LYS A 286 -14.77 3.91 -32.07
CA LYS A 286 -14.14 4.01 -33.39
C LYS A 286 -12.93 3.08 -33.49
N LEU A 287 -12.16 2.93 -32.40
CA LEU A 287 -11.04 2.00 -32.34
C LEU A 287 -11.52 0.54 -32.41
N GLU A 288 -12.59 0.18 -31.70
CA GLU A 288 -13.21 -1.15 -31.77
C GLU A 288 -13.75 -1.42 -33.18
N ALA A 289 -14.43 -0.46 -33.80
CA ALA A 289 -14.92 -0.60 -35.16
C ALA A 289 -13.77 -0.74 -36.18
N GLN A 290 -12.65 -0.06 -35.96
CA GLN A 290 -11.46 -0.15 -36.80
C GLN A 290 -10.74 -1.50 -36.62
N VAL A 291 -10.54 -1.96 -35.39
CA VAL A 291 -9.97 -3.28 -35.08
C VAL A 291 -10.86 -4.39 -35.64
N LYS A 292 -12.18 -4.29 -35.51
CA LYS A 292 -13.13 -5.29 -36.05
C LYS A 292 -13.22 -5.28 -37.57
N LYS A 293 -12.86 -4.16 -38.20
CA LYS A 293 -12.73 -4.05 -39.65
C LYS A 293 -11.38 -4.61 -40.11
N GLU A 294 -10.31 -4.31 -39.39
CA GLU A 294 -8.97 -4.87 -39.61
C GLU A 294 -8.96 -6.38 -39.37
N GLU A 295 -9.66 -6.94 -38.39
CA GLU A 295 -9.85 -8.38 -38.18
C GLU A 295 -10.67 -9.06 -39.30
N LYS A 296 -11.52 -8.30 -40.00
CA LYS A 296 -12.26 -8.79 -41.18
C LYS A 296 -11.46 -8.65 -42.48
N GLU A 297 -10.58 -7.65 -42.56
CA GLU A 297 -9.69 -7.39 -43.70
C GLU A 297 -8.32 -8.07 -43.57
N GLU A 298 -7.96 -8.56 -42.37
CA GLU A 298 -6.88 -9.52 -42.18
C GLU A 298 -7.28 -10.78 -42.93
N LYS A 299 -6.73 -10.85 -44.14
CA LYS A 299 -6.76 -12.01 -45.00
C LYS A 299 -6.40 -13.22 -44.15
N LEU A 300 -7.36 -14.12 -43.96
CA LEU A 300 -7.13 -15.50 -43.54
C LEU A 300 -6.24 -16.16 -44.60
N ASP A 301 -4.94 -15.87 -44.59
CA ASP A 301 -4.00 -16.43 -45.55
C ASP A 301 -3.51 -17.78 -45.01
N GLY A 302 -3.98 -18.86 -45.65
CA GLY A 302 -3.68 -20.24 -45.28
C GLY A 302 -4.89 -21.17 -45.32
N ASP A 303 -4.80 -22.31 -44.61
CA ASP A 303 -5.79 -23.40 -44.62
C ASP A 303 -7.22 -22.98 -44.28
N ALA A 304 -7.42 -21.91 -43.51
CA ALA A 304 -8.75 -21.45 -43.13
C ALA A 304 -9.54 -20.84 -44.30
N ALA A 305 -8.88 -20.12 -45.22
CA ALA A 305 -9.53 -19.62 -46.43
C ALA A 305 -9.80 -20.75 -47.43
N LEU A 306 -8.87 -21.71 -47.56
CA LEU A 306 -9.08 -22.91 -48.37
C LEU A 306 -10.25 -23.74 -47.85
N ASN A 307 -10.35 -23.95 -46.54
CA ASN A 307 -11.45 -24.68 -45.94
C ASN A 307 -12.80 -23.96 -46.15
N LYS A 308 -12.85 -22.63 -46.06
CA LYS A 308 -14.06 -21.88 -46.40
C LYS A 308 -14.42 -21.97 -47.88
N PHE A 309 -13.43 -21.96 -48.77
CA PHE A 309 -13.62 -22.14 -50.20
C PHE A 309 -14.21 -23.52 -50.52
N PHE A 310 -13.69 -24.60 -49.92
CA PHE A 310 -14.24 -25.96 -50.09
C PHE A 310 -15.62 -26.13 -49.45
N GLN A 311 -15.90 -25.45 -48.33
CA GLN A 311 -17.24 -25.42 -47.74
C GLN A 311 -18.26 -24.79 -48.69
N GLY A 312 -17.89 -23.69 -49.36
CA GLY A 312 -18.74 -23.05 -50.38
C GLY A 312 -19.03 -24.00 -51.55
N ILE A 313 -17.99 -24.63 -52.11
CA ILE A 313 -18.16 -25.61 -53.20
C ILE A 313 -19.06 -26.77 -52.77
N TYR A 314 -18.95 -27.26 -51.54
CA TYR A 314 -19.78 -28.37 -51.06
C TYR A 314 -21.25 -27.98 -50.86
N GLN A 315 -21.52 -26.74 -50.46
CA GLN A 315 -22.88 -26.22 -50.30
C GLN A 315 -23.60 -26.09 -51.65
N ASP A 316 -22.90 -25.59 -52.67
CA ASP A 316 -23.47 -25.34 -54.00
C ASP A 316 -23.37 -26.56 -54.95
N ALA A 317 -22.66 -27.62 -54.54
CA ALA A 317 -22.45 -28.83 -55.32
C ALA A 317 -23.70 -29.72 -55.44
N ASP A 318 -23.87 -30.37 -56.60
CA ASP A 318 -24.82 -31.47 -56.82
C ASP A 318 -24.52 -32.70 -55.94
N GLU A 319 -25.50 -33.58 -55.75
CA GLU A 319 -25.36 -34.70 -54.82
C GLU A 319 -24.25 -35.70 -55.22
N ASP A 320 -24.06 -35.91 -56.52
CA ASP A 320 -22.97 -36.75 -57.06
C ASP A 320 -21.59 -36.14 -56.82
N THR A 321 -21.44 -34.82 -56.92
CA THR A 321 -20.16 -34.14 -56.67
C THR A 321 -19.85 -34.11 -55.16
N ARG A 322 -20.86 -33.93 -54.29
CA ARG A 322 -20.70 -34.13 -52.83
C ARG A 322 -20.32 -35.56 -52.47
N ARG A 323 -20.82 -36.55 -53.23
CA ARG A 323 -20.46 -37.97 -53.04
C ARG A 323 -19.01 -38.22 -53.44
N ALA A 324 -18.57 -37.62 -54.54
CA ALA A 324 -17.18 -37.68 -55.01
C ALA A 324 -16.21 -37.04 -53.99
N MET A 325 -16.58 -35.88 -53.48
CA MET A 325 -15.80 -35.14 -52.49
C MET A 325 -15.66 -35.93 -51.19
N ARG A 326 -16.77 -36.47 -50.66
CA ARG A 326 -16.71 -37.29 -49.43
C ARG A 326 -15.90 -38.57 -49.62
N LYS A 327 -16.10 -39.29 -50.73
CA LYS A 327 -15.40 -40.55 -50.99
C LYS A 327 -13.89 -40.33 -51.16
N SER A 328 -13.50 -39.35 -51.98
CA SER A 328 -12.09 -39.02 -52.19
C SER A 328 -11.41 -38.57 -50.90
N PHE A 329 -12.05 -37.67 -50.14
CA PHE A 329 -11.53 -37.18 -48.87
C PHE A 329 -11.32 -38.31 -47.84
N VAL A 330 -12.27 -39.24 -47.73
CA VAL A 330 -12.17 -40.37 -46.79
C VAL A 330 -11.10 -41.38 -47.25
N GLU A 331 -11.05 -41.71 -48.53
CA GLU A 331 -10.08 -42.69 -49.04
C GLU A 331 -8.64 -42.15 -49.05
N SER A 332 -8.48 -40.84 -49.23
CA SER A 332 -7.19 -40.16 -49.23
C SER A 332 -6.72 -39.68 -47.86
N ASN A 333 -7.40 -40.04 -46.76
CA ASN A 333 -7.14 -39.52 -45.41
C ASN A 333 -7.09 -37.98 -45.32
N GLY A 334 -7.92 -37.31 -46.12
CA GLY A 334 -8.10 -35.86 -46.07
C GLY A 334 -7.11 -35.03 -46.89
N THR A 335 -6.22 -35.66 -47.66
CA THR A 335 -5.21 -34.91 -48.45
C THR A 335 -5.61 -34.59 -49.89
N VAL A 336 -6.60 -35.28 -50.48
CA VAL A 336 -7.02 -35.10 -51.88
C VAL A 336 -8.55 -34.96 -51.95
N LEU A 337 -9.01 -33.93 -52.65
CA LEU A 337 -10.44 -33.67 -52.87
C LEU A 337 -10.74 -33.64 -54.36
N SER A 338 -11.56 -34.58 -54.84
CA SER A 338 -12.01 -34.62 -56.23
C SER A 338 -13.52 -34.41 -56.33
N THR A 339 -13.94 -33.62 -57.31
CA THR A 339 -15.35 -33.25 -57.55
C THR A 339 -16.01 -34.11 -58.63
N ASN A 340 -15.27 -34.98 -59.33
CA ASN A 340 -15.79 -35.76 -60.46
C ASN A 340 -16.15 -37.22 -60.06
N TRP A 341 -17.44 -37.50 -59.89
CA TRP A 341 -17.93 -38.83 -59.47
C TRP A 341 -17.60 -39.97 -60.45
N LYS A 342 -17.52 -39.69 -61.75
CA LYS A 342 -17.24 -40.73 -62.77
C LYS A 342 -15.85 -41.34 -62.62
N GLU A 343 -14.90 -40.58 -62.09
CA GLU A 343 -13.51 -41.01 -61.91
C GLU A 343 -13.28 -41.69 -60.57
N VAL A 344 -13.81 -41.11 -59.48
CA VAL A 344 -13.59 -41.61 -58.11
C VAL A 344 -14.63 -42.65 -57.68
N GLY A 345 -15.74 -42.78 -58.41
CA GLY A 345 -16.78 -43.77 -58.10
C GLY A 345 -16.27 -45.22 -58.23
N SER A 346 -15.44 -45.49 -59.25
CA SER A 346 -14.93 -46.83 -59.58
C SER A 346 -13.47 -47.08 -59.16
N LYS A 347 -12.68 -46.03 -58.94
CA LYS A 347 -11.26 -46.13 -58.55
C LYS A 347 -11.07 -45.75 -57.08
N LYS A 348 -10.04 -46.32 -56.44
CA LYS A 348 -9.61 -45.92 -55.10
C LYS A 348 -8.71 -44.69 -55.21
N VAL A 349 -8.97 -43.67 -54.42
CA VAL A 349 -8.15 -42.45 -54.41
C VAL A 349 -7.02 -42.61 -53.40
N GLU A 350 -5.78 -42.65 -53.88
CA GLU A 350 -4.59 -42.67 -53.01
C GLU A 350 -4.28 -41.25 -52.53
N GLY A 351 -3.95 -41.09 -51.25
CA GLY A 351 -3.59 -39.79 -50.71
C GLY A 351 -2.13 -39.44 -51.00
N SER A 352 -1.90 -38.26 -51.58
CA SER A 352 -0.57 -37.66 -51.68
C SER A 352 -0.40 -36.68 -50.53
N PRO A 353 0.56 -36.88 -49.62
CA PRO A 353 0.84 -35.91 -48.56
C PRO A 353 1.49 -34.64 -49.13
N PRO A 354 1.35 -33.49 -48.47
CA PRO A 354 2.08 -32.26 -48.81
C PRO A 354 3.60 -32.46 -48.73
N ASP A 355 4.34 -31.66 -49.50
CA ASP A 355 5.79 -31.80 -49.64
C ASP A 355 6.49 -31.71 -48.26
N GLY A 356 7.26 -32.75 -47.91
CA GLY A 356 7.92 -32.88 -46.61
C GLY A 356 7.18 -33.66 -45.51
N MET A 357 6.00 -34.24 -45.79
CA MET A 357 5.25 -35.10 -44.84
C MET A 357 5.13 -36.55 -45.33
N GLU A 358 5.35 -37.52 -44.43
CA GLU A 358 5.19 -38.96 -44.73
C GLU A 358 3.88 -39.51 -44.16
N MET A 359 3.05 -40.15 -45.01
CA MET A 359 1.81 -40.77 -44.56
C MET A 359 2.11 -42.06 -43.79
N LYS A 360 1.83 -42.08 -42.49
CA LYS A 360 1.87 -43.29 -41.67
C LYS A 360 0.50 -43.95 -41.59
N LYS A 361 0.43 -45.25 -41.87
CA LYS A 361 -0.78 -46.06 -41.62
C LYS A 361 -0.78 -46.48 -40.15
N TRP A 362 -1.85 -46.16 -39.43
CA TRP A 362 -2.08 -46.69 -38.10
C TRP A 362 -2.68 -48.10 -38.22
N GLU A 363 -1.94 -49.10 -37.75
CA GLU A 363 -2.47 -50.44 -37.50
C GLU A 363 -3.12 -50.42 -36.11
N TYR A 364 -4.36 -50.94 -36.00
CA TYR A 364 -5.14 -50.96 -34.76
C TYR A 364 -4.82 -52.20 -33.92
#